data_AF-A0A843AEG2-F1
#
_entry.id   AF-A0A843AEG2-F1
#
_cell.length_a   1.000
_cell.length_b   1.000
_cell.length_c   1.000
_cell.angle_alpha   90.00
_cell.angle_beta   90.00
_cell.angle_gamma   90.00
#
_symmetry.space_group_name_H-M   'P 1'
#
loop_
_entity.id
_entity.type
_entity.pdbx_description
1 polymer ?
#
loop_
_entity_poly.entity_id
_entity_poly.type
_entity_poly.pdbx_seq_one_letter_code
_entity_poly.pdbx_strand_id
1 'polypeptide(L)'
;MSITSTNTDFEVDLDKTLCKKCVICSTHEYKRINRNGDLVRFIYCNANAEIVNSTDWMYQKDGYVCDVKKTGKKNVLFHTIFKKDSTNVMDHINGKRIDNRMCNFREISQRENTQNLHTERASEYPGVVYHKFSGKWTSKLYHKGKRYYNAYYTTELEAFHAYVVKCNELSIKLNKDTPAYKKYEKWLENNVLKVESCY
;
A
#
# COMPACT_ATOMS: atom_id res chain seq x y z
N MET A 1 -28.16 -9.11 28.34
CA MET A 1 -27.48 -7.88 27.88
C MET A 1 -26.56 -8.30 26.75
N SER A 2 -27.05 -8.16 25.51
CA SER A 2 -26.43 -8.70 24.31
C SER A 2 -25.49 -7.65 23.71
N ILE A 3 -24.21 -8.00 23.58
CA ILE A 3 -23.15 -7.11 23.11
C ILE A 3 -23.19 -7.10 21.58
N THR A 4 -23.82 -6.05 21.06
CA THR A 4 -23.49 -5.25 19.86
C THR A 4 -22.79 -5.93 18.69
N SER A 5 -23.54 -6.06 17.59
CA SER A 5 -23.07 -6.18 16.21
C SER A 5 -22.20 -4.98 15.83
N THR A 6 -20.93 -5.18 15.46
CA THR A 6 -20.19 -4.18 14.70
C THR A 6 -20.32 -4.48 13.22
N ASN A 7 -21.50 -4.18 12.67
CA ASN A 7 -21.67 -3.90 11.26
C ASN A 7 -20.83 -2.66 10.96
N THR A 8 -19.63 -2.87 10.44
CA THR A 8 -18.89 -1.78 9.81
C THR A 8 -19.36 -1.72 8.37
N ASP A 9 -20.42 -0.93 8.14
CA ASP A 9 -20.85 -0.53 6.82
C ASP A 9 -19.73 0.32 6.18
N PHE A 10 -18.73 -0.36 5.61
CA PHE A 10 -17.76 0.27 4.74
C PHE A 10 -18.46 0.55 3.40
N GLU A 11 -18.90 1.79 3.26
CA GLU A 11 -19.47 2.30 2.02
C GLU A 11 -18.38 2.29 0.92
N VAL A 12 -18.46 1.29 0.04
CA VAL A 12 -17.59 1.24 -1.15
C VAL A 12 -18.13 2.25 -2.14
N ASP A 13 -17.54 3.44 -2.14
CA ASP A 13 -17.77 4.46 -3.17
C ASP A 13 -17.28 3.93 -4.54
N LEU A 14 -18.23 3.35 -5.28
CA LEU A 14 -18.04 2.77 -6.61
C LEU A 14 -17.64 3.83 -7.65
N ASP A 15 -17.90 5.12 -7.37
CA ASP A 15 -17.71 6.23 -8.30
C ASP A 15 -16.29 6.84 -8.20
N LYS A 16 -15.69 6.82 -6.99
CA LYS A 16 -14.30 7.24 -6.77
C LYS A 16 -13.24 6.23 -7.19
N THR A 17 -13.66 5.05 -7.59
CA THR A 17 -12.79 3.96 -8.03
C THR A 17 -12.88 3.83 -9.54
N LEU A 18 -12.53 4.88 -10.29
CA LEU A 18 -12.41 4.77 -11.75
C LEU A 18 -11.04 4.19 -12.11
N CYS A 19 -11.08 3.04 -12.74
CA CYS A 19 -9.94 2.35 -13.31
C CYS A 19 -9.36 3.17 -14.49
N LYS A 20 -8.66 4.28 -14.22
CA LYS A 20 -8.19 5.23 -15.26
C LYS A 20 -7.26 4.61 -16.31
N LYS A 21 -6.80 3.36 -16.11
CA LYS A 21 -5.95 2.61 -17.06
C LYS A 21 -6.73 1.72 -18.02
N CYS A 22 -8.01 1.47 -17.80
CA CYS A 22 -8.74 0.50 -18.61
C CYS A 22 -10.02 1.13 -19.15
N VAL A 23 -9.97 1.51 -20.43
CA VAL A 23 -11.05 2.15 -21.19
C VAL A 23 -12.34 1.30 -21.22
N ILE A 24 -12.27 0.02 -20.84
CA ILE A 24 -13.34 -1.00 -20.97
C ILE A 24 -13.62 -1.73 -19.61
N CYS A 25 -13.03 -1.27 -18.51
CA CYS A 25 -13.16 -1.95 -17.22
C CYS A 25 -14.40 -1.49 -16.47
N SER A 26 -15.50 -2.22 -16.65
CA SER A 26 -16.67 -2.10 -15.77
C SER A 26 -16.30 -2.56 -14.36
N THR A 27 -16.57 -1.71 -13.37
CA THR A 27 -16.50 -2.08 -11.96
C THR A 27 -17.71 -2.96 -11.64
N HIS A 28 -17.45 -4.13 -11.07
CA HIS A 28 -18.47 -5.04 -10.58
C HIS A 28 -18.33 -5.24 -9.08
N GLU A 29 -19.39 -5.77 -8.49
CA GLU A 29 -19.47 -5.99 -7.06
C GLU A 29 -19.77 -7.46 -6.76
N TYR A 30 -18.94 -8.06 -5.92
CA TYR A 30 -19.19 -9.37 -5.34
C TYR A 30 -19.93 -9.18 -4.02
N LYS A 31 -20.97 -9.98 -3.77
CA LYS A 31 -21.71 -10.04 -2.51
C LYS A 31 -22.03 -11.49 -2.15
N ARG A 32 -21.76 -11.89 -0.92
CA ARG A 32 -22.13 -13.21 -0.38
C ARG A 32 -22.36 -13.12 1.12
N ILE A 33 -23.40 -13.77 1.62
CA ILE A 33 -23.59 -13.98 3.06
C ILE A 33 -22.91 -15.30 3.45
N ASN A 34 -22.03 -15.26 4.44
CA ASN A 34 -21.34 -16.46 4.92
C ASN A 34 -22.25 -17.29 5.86
N ARG A 35 -21.78 -18.45 6.31
CA ARG A 35 -22.56 -19.35 7.21
C ARG A 35 -22.92 -18.72 8.56
N ASN A 36 -22.19 -17.69 8.99
CA ASN A 36 -22.41 -16.99 10.24
C ASN A 36 -23.35 -15.78 10.07
N GLY A 37 -23.80 -15.49 8.84
CA GLY A 37 -24.62 -14.32 8.52
C GLY A 37 -23.83 -13.07 8.14
N ASP A 38 -22.49 -13.11 8.09
CA ASP A 38 -21.69 -11.94 7.75
C ASP A 38 -21.67 -11.69 6.23
N LEU A 39 -21.76 -10.42 5.84
CA LEU A 39 -21.64 -9.99 4.45
C LEU A 39 -20.17 -9.91 4.02
N VAL A 40 -19.82 -10.65 2.97
CA VAL A 40 -18.57 -10.51 2.22
C VAL A 40 -18.85 -9.67 0.97
N ARG A 41 -18.16 -8.54 0.81
CA ARG A 41 -18.43 -7.56 -0.26
C ARG A 41 -17.17 -6.87 -0.77
N PHE A 42 -16.76 -7.11 -2.00
CA PHE A 42 -15.61 -6.43 -2.62
C PHE A 42 -15.88 -6.10 -4.08
N ILE A 43 -15.08 -5.21 -4.67
CA ILE A 43 -15.20 -4.81 -6.06
C ILE A 43 -14.14 -5.48 -6.94
N TYR A 44 -14.50 -5.78 -8.17
CA TYR A 44 -13.66 -6.45 -9.16
C TYR A 44 -14.00 -5.94 -10.57
N CYS A 45 -13.38 -6.51 -11.60
CA CYS A 45 -13.56 -6.07 -12.98
C CYS A 45 -13.75 -7.21 -13.97
N ASN A 46 -14.15 -6.90 -15.20
CA ASN A 46 -14.30 -7.87 -16.29
C ASN A 46 -13.08 -8.81 -16.43
N ALA A 47 -11.86 -8.27 -16.31
CA ALA A 47 -10.63 -9.03 -16.50
C ALA A 47 -10.38 -10.15 -15.47
N ASN A 48 -11.08 -10.13 -14.34
CA ASN A 48 -11.00 -11.17 -13.32
C ASN A 48 -12.36 -11.74 -12.91
N ALA A 49 -13.41 -11.49 -13.71
CA ALA A 49 -14.76 -11.93 -13.44
C ALA A 49 -14.88 -13.46 -13.39
N GLU A 50 -14.20 -14.19 -14.28
CA GLU A 50 -14.21 -15.65 -14.30
C GLU A 50 -13.71 -16.25 -12.97
N ILE A 51 -12.58 -15.76 -12.46
CA ILE A 51 -11.99 -16.19 -11.18
C ILE A 51 -12.93 -15.86 -10.01
N VAL A 52 -13.54 -14.67 -10.03
CA VAL A 52 -14.50 -14.25 -9.01
C VAL A 52 -15.71 -15.17 -8.99
N ASN A 53 -16.26 -15.50 -10.15
CA ASN A 53 -17.48 -16.30 -10.29
C ASN A 53 -17.26 -17.80 -10.09
N SER A 54 -16.04 -18.31 -10.28
CA SER A 54 -15.73 -19.74 -10.12
C SER A 54 -15.48 -20.18 -8.67
N THR A 55 -15.45 -19.24 -7.73
CA THR A 55 -14.95 -19.47 -6.37
C THR A 55 -15.76 -18.69 -5.34
N ASP A 56 -16.04 -19.32 -4.20
CA ASP A 56 -16.55 -18.61 -3.03
C ASP A 56 -15.42 -17.87 -2.32
N TRP A 57 -15.65 -16.61 -2.00
CA TRP A 57 -14.69 -15.73 -1.32
C TRP A 57 -15.14 -15.37 0.10
N MET A 58 -14.15 -15.10 0.96
CA MET A 58 -14.31 -14.63 2.33
C MET A 58 -13.21 -13.63 2.70
N TYR A 59 -13.32 -13.00 3.87
CA TYR A 59 -12.25 -12.18 4.43
C TYR A 59 -11.34 -12.96 5.37
N GLN A 60 -10.05 -12.65 5.32
CA GLN A 60 -9.14 -12.93 6.42
C GLN A 60 -9.31 -11.92 7.56
N LYS A 61 -8.73 -12.23 8.73
CA LYS A 61 -8.76 -11.35 9.92
C LYS A 61 -8.23 -9.94 9.66
N ASP A 62 -7.33 -9.79 8.70
CA ASP A 62 -6.72 -8.51 8.34
C ASP A 62 -7.46 -7.80 7.19
N GLY A 63 -8.55 -8.39 6.66
CA GLY A 63 -9.40 -7.80 5.63
C GLY A 63 -9.00 -8.13 4.20
N TYR A 64 -7.99 -8.97 3.95
CA TYR A 64 -7.75 -9.48 2.59
C TYR A 64 -8.86 -10.45 2.16
N VAL A 65 -9.24 -10.37 0.89
CA VAL A 65 -10.12 -11.35 0.25
C VAL A 65 -9.33 -12.65 -0.03
N CYS A 66 -9.86 -13.78 0.41
CA CYS A 66 -9.32 -15.11 0.15
C CYS A 66 -10.41 -16.10 -0.23
N ASP A 67 -10.03 -17.18 -0.90
CA ASP A 67 -10.97 -18.26 -1.20
C ASP A 67 -11.51 -18.89 0.09
N VAL A 68 -12.70 -19.49 0.02
CA VAL A 68 -13.20 -20.33 1.11
C VAL A 68 -12.39 -21.62 1.15
N LYS A 69 -11.83 -21.91 2.33
CA LYS A 69 -10.90 -23.03 2.56
C LYS A 69 -11.46 -24.36 2.06
N LYS A 70 -10.73 -25.04 1.17
CA LYS A 70 -10.94 -26.47 0.88
C LYS A 70 -10.28 -27.30 1.98
N THR A 71 -10.95 -28.34 2.47
CA THR A 71 -10.49 -29.19 3.58
C THR A 71 -9.02 -29.59 3.44
N GLY A 72 -8.22 -29.35 4.49
CA GLY A 72 -6.78 -29.69 4.51
C GLY A 72 -5.83 -28.73 3.79
N LYS A 73 -6.31 -27.70 3.07
CA LYS A 73 -5.45 -26.73 2.35
C LYS A 73 -5.43 -25.36 3.02
N LYS A 74 -4.36 -24.58 2.77
CA LYS A 74 -4.33 -23.15 3.12
C LYS A 74 -5.17 -22.36 2.12
N ASN A 75 -5.83 -21.32 2.60
CA ASN A 75 -6.54 -20.38 1.73
C ASN A 75 -5.55 -19.61 0.84
N VAL A 76 -5.98 -19.29 -0.38
CA VAL A 76 -5.26 -18.46 -1.33
C VAL A 76 -5.85 -17.04 -1.30
N LEU A 77 -4.98 -16.04 -1.20
CA LEU A 77 -5.37 -14.63 -1.24
C LEU A 77 -5.68 -14.22 -2.67
N PHE A 78 -6.81 -13.54 -2.90
CA PHE A 78 -7.28 -13.14 -4.25
C PHE A 78 -6.19 -12.42 -5.04
N HIS A 79 -5.63 -11.34 -4.49
CA HIS A 79 -4.62 -10.53 -5.15
C HIS A 79 -3.34 -11.32 -5.51
N THR A 80 -3.02 -12.40 -4.79
CA THR A 80 -1.80 -13.19 -5.04
C THR A 80 -1.92 -14.11 -6.26
N ILE A 81 -3.13 -14.35 -6.76
CA ILE A 81 -3.39 -15.22 -7.92
C ILE A 81 -2.73 -14.64 -9.19
N PHE A 82 -2.65 -13.32 -9.28
CA PHE A 82 -2.12 -12.62 -10.45
C PHE A 82 -0.61 -12.38 -10.38
N LYS A 83 0.06 -12.86 -9.33
CA LYS A 83 1.49 -12.65 -9.13
C LYS A 83 2.30 -13.50 -10.10
N LYS A 84 3.24 -12.89 -10.82
CA LYS A 84 4.08 -13.58 -11.80
C LYS A 84 5.41 -14.03 -11.21
N ASP A 85 6.01 -13.19 -10.38
CA ASP A 85 7.29 -13.43 -9.72
C ASP A 85 7.06 -13.83 -8.26
N SER A 86 7.51 -15.03 -7.91
CA SER A 86 7.41 -15.56 -6.54
C SER A 86 8.09 -14.69 -5.49
N THR A 87 9.12 -13.91 -5.86
CA THR A 87 9.91 -13.04 -4.98
C THR A 87 9.25 -11.69 -4.69
N ASN A 88 8.32 -11.27 -5.53
CA ASN A 88 7.58 -10.02 -5.37
C ASN A 88 6.31 -10.22 -4.53
N VAL A 89 5.63 -9.11 -4.30
CA VAL A 89 4.30 -9.05 -3.71
C VAL A 89 3.34 -8.30 -4.64
N MET A 90 2.06 -8.67 -4.57
CA MET A 90 1.01 -7.96 -5.30
C MET A 90 0.38 -6.92 -4.36
N ASP A 91 0.69 -5.66 -4.58
CA ASP A 91 0.24 -4.53 -3.78
C ASP A 91 -1.08 -3.94 -4.33
N HIS A 92 -1.90 -3.40 -3.43
CA HIS A 92 -3.08 -2.62 -3.79
C HIS A 92 -2.67 -1.15 -3.84
N ILE A 93 -2.68 -0.55 -5.03
CA ILE A 93 -2.21 0.81 -5.28
C ILE A 93 -2.90 1.82 -4.36
N ASN A 94 -4.21 1.66 -4.13
CA ASN A 94 -4.99 2.54 -3.24
C ASN A 94 -5.01 2.09 -1.77
N GLY A 95 -4.33 1.00 -1.40
CA GLY A 95 -4.31 0.43 -0.05
C GLY A 95 -5.62 -0.23 0.40
N LYS A 96 -6.67 -0.24 -0.42
CA LYS A 96 -7.97 -0.83 -0.10
C LYS A 96 -8.02 -2.29 -0.53
N ARG A 97 -8.01 -3.20 0.44
CA ARG A 97 -8.04 -4.67 0.24
C ARG A 97 -9.33 -5.19 -0.41
N ILE A 98 -10.39 -4.38 -0.37
CA ILE A 98 -11.69 -4.66 -1.00
C ILE A 98 -11.77 -4.17 -2.45
N ASP A 99 -10.78 -3.43 -2.94
CA ASP A 99 -10.69 -3.05 -4.35
C ASP A 99 -9.78 -4.01 -5.10
N ASN A 100 -10.37 -5.10 -5.60
CA ASN A 100 -9.69 -6.20 -6.26
C ASN A 100 -9.74 -6.09 -7.79
N ARG A 101 -9.89 -4.87 -8.33
CA ARG A 101 -9.84 -4.62 -9.78
C ARG A 101 -8.40 -4.71 -10.26
N MET A 102 -8.19 -5.27 -11.45
CA MET A 102 -6.83 -5.51 -11.98
C MET A 102 -5.96 -4.24 -12.07
N CYS A 103 -6.55 -3.10 -12.37
CA CYS A 103 -5.83 -1.82 -12.42
C CYS A 103 -5.47 -1.22 -11.06
N ASN A 104 -6.03 -1.75 -9.97
CA ASN A 104 -5.64 -1.40 -8.62
C ASN A 104 -4.49 -2.28 -8.10
N PHE A 105 -4.07 -3.29 -8.85
CA PHE A 105 -2.93 -4.11 -8.46
C PHE A 105 -1.63 -3.66 -9.13
N ARG A 106 -0.52 -3.79 -8.41
CA ARG A 106 0.83 -3.69 -8.96
C ARG A 106 1.74 -4.73 -8.32
N GLU A 107 2.59 -5.34 -9.14
CA GLU A 107 3.62 -6.24 -8.64
C GLU A 107 4.88 -5.43 -8.31
N ILE A 108 5.29 -5.48 -7.03
CA ILE A 108 6.44 -4.71 -6.52
C ILE A 108 7.27 -5.58 -5.58
N SER A 109 8.53 -5.19 -5.35
CA SER A 109 9.34 -5.86 -4.34
C SER A 109 8.77 -5.61 -2.94
N GLN A 110 9.00 -6.54 -2.01
CA GLN A 110 8.63 -6.36 -0.60
C GLN A 110 9.21 -5.05 -0.02
N ARG A 111 10.42 -4.67 -0.47
CA ARG A 111 11.08 -3.41 -0.08
C ARG A 111 10.26 -2.20 -0.47
N GLU A 112 9.84 -2.11 -1.73
CA GLU A 112 8.98 -1.02 -2.21
C GLU A 112 7.63 -1.02 -1.50
N ASN A 113 7.06 -2.19 -1.24
CA ASN A 113 5.79 -2.30 -0.52
C ASN A 113 5.90 -1.75 0.90
N THR A 114 7.01 -2.02 1.61
CA THR A 114 7.21 -1.47 2.97
C THR A 114 7.42 0.04 3.02
N GLN A 115 7.69 0.68 1.87
CA GLN A 115 7.72 2.15 1.77
C GLN A 115 6.31 2.75 1.72
N ASN A 116 5.29 1.96 1.35
CA ASN A 116 3.90 2.35 1.53
C ASN A 116 3.60 2.36 3.05
N LEU A 117 3.43 3.54 3.63
CA LEU A 117 3.09 3.68 5.04
C LEU A 117 1.62 3.31 5.26
N HIS A 118 1.38 2.07 5.68
CA HIS A 118 0.03 1.56 5.99
C HIS A 118 -0.34 1.66 7.48
N THR A 119 0.54 2.19 8.30
CA THR A 119 0.35 2.35 9.75
C THR A 119 0.64 3.78 10.13
N GLU A 120 -0.12 4.33 11.07
CA GLU A 120 0.18 5.63 11.67
C GLU A 120 1.58 5.61 12.29
N ARG A 121 2.36 6.63 11.97
CA ARG A 121 3.71 6.84 12.46
C ARG A 121 3.90 8.32 12.77
N ALA A 122 4.93 8.61 13.55
CA ALA A 122 5.29 10.00 13.86
C ALA A 122 5.68 10.79 12.59
N SER A 123 6.22 10.13 11.56
CA SER A 123 6.54 10.76 10.29
C SER A 123 5.63 10.25 9.17
N GLU A 124 5.31 11.15 8.24
CA GLU A 124 4.64 10.82 6.97
C GLU A 124 5.62 10.22 5.92
N TYR A 125 6.93 10.20 6.20
CA TYR A 125 7.95 9.72 5.26
C TYR A 125 8.54 8.36 5.66
N PRO A 126 8.69 7.41 4.71
CA PRO A 126 9.24 6.10 5.01
C PRO A 126 10.71 6.21 5.43
N GLY A 127 11.07 5.47 6.48
CA GLY A 127 12.42 5.46 7.03
C GLY A 127 12.75 6.67 7.91
N VAL A 128 11.88 7.67 8.03
CA VAL A 128 12.08 8.84 8.90
C VAL A 128 11.48 8.58 10.28
N VAL A 129 12.21 8.98 11.32
CA VAL A 129 11.81 8.80 12.71
C VAL A 129 12.14 10.04 13.53
N TYR A 130 11.24 10.40 14.45
CA TYR A 130 11.48 11.46 15.41
C TYR A 130 12.31 10.95 16.59
N HIS A 131 13.43 11.60 16.85
CA HIS A 131 14.29 11.29 17.99
C HIS A 131 13.93 12.18 19.17
N LYS A 132 13.10 11.65 20.07
CA LYS A 132 12.51 12.39 21.20
C LYS A 132 13.53 13.13 22.06
N PHE A 133 14.67 12.51 22.37
CA PHE A 133 15.68 13.11 23.27
C PHE A 133 16.35 14.34 22.67
N SER A 134 16.60 14.36 21.36
CA SER A 134 17.22 15.53 20.71
C SER A 134 16.20 16.50 20.13
N GLY A 135 14.91 16.13 20.10
CA GLY A 135 13.86 16.88 19.42
C GLY A 135 14.05 16.99 17.90
N LYS A 136 14.81 16.09 17.28
CA LYS A 136 15.22 16.16 15.86
C LYS A 136 14.74 14.95 15.06
N TRP A 137 14.71 15.09 13.75
CA TRP A 137 14.38 14.01 12.81
C TRP A 137 15.64 13.30 12.34
N THR A 138 15.55 11.99 12.11
CA THR A 138 16.65 11.23 11.48
C THR A 138 16.03 10.18 10.57
N SER A 139 16.81 9.68 9.61
CA SER A 139 16.40 8.55 8.79
C SER A 139 17.23 7.31 9.03
N LYS A 140 16.55 6.17 8.94
CA LYS A 140 17.09 4.83 9.17
C LYS A 140 16.77 3.96 7.96
N LEU A 141 17.75 3.17 7.55
CA LEU A 141 17.65 2.28 6.40
C LEU A 141 18.27 0.93 6.74
N TYR A 142 17.59 -0.16 6.38
CA TYR A 142 18.16 -1.50 6.43
C TYR A 142 18.31 -2.04 5.03
N HIS A 143 19.51 -2.49 4.67
CA HIS A 143 19.79 -3.05 3.35
C HIS A 143 20.89 -4.12 3.44
N LYS A 144 20.65 -5.28 2.84
CA LYS A 144 21.60 -6.42 2.77
C LYS A 144 22.26 -6.74 4.12
N GLY A 145 21.46 -6.88 5.18
CA GLY A 145 21.96 -7.23 6.51
C GLY A 145 22.46 -6.04 7.35
N LYS A 146 22.67 -4.86 6.75
CA LYS A 146 23.29 -3.70 7.40
C LYS A 146 22.31 -2.57 7.67
N ARG A 147 22.45 -1.94 8.85
CA ARG A 147 21.74 -0.71 9.23
C ARG A 147 22.56 0.51 8.85
N TYR A 148 21.90 1.49 8.27
CA TYR A 148 22.44 2.81 7.95
C TYR A 148 21.62 3.85 8.71
N TYR A 149 22.32 4.71 9.45
CA TYR A 149 21.74 5.81 10.20
C TYR A 149 22.24 7.10 9.57
N ASN A 150 21.34 8.03 9.30
CA ASN A 150 21.70 9.35 8.83
C ASN A 150 21.80 10.33 10.01
N ALA A 151 22.30 11.53 9.73
CA ALA A 151 22.40 12.60 10.71
C ALA A 151 21.02 13.01 11.28
N TYR A 152 21.05 13.95 12.22
CA TYR A 152 19.86 14.57 12.78
C TYR A 152 19.55 15.89 12.07
N TYR A 153 18.29 16.06 11.70
CA TYR A 153 17.76 17.18 10.92
C TYR A 153 16.66 17.91 11.70
N THR A 154 16.41 19.16 11.34
CA THR A 154 15.37 19.98 11.98
C THR A 154 13.99 19.63 11.42
N THR A 155 13.91 19.20 10.15
CA THR A 155 12.65 18.85 9.49
C THR A 155 12.58 17.40 9.04
N GLU A 156 11.36 16.87 8.91
CA GLU A 156 11.10 15.54 8.35
C GLU A 156 11.62 15.40 6.91
N LEU A 157 11.42 16.45 6.10
CA LEU A 157 11.77 16.46 4.69
C LEU A 157 13.28 16.40 4.44
N GLU A 158 14.09 17.09 5.26
CA GLU A 158 15.55 16.96 5.20
C GLU A 158 16.01 15.54 5.58
N ALA A 159 15.42 14.97 6.63
CA ALA A 159 15.70 13.58 7.02
C ALA A 159 15.31 12.60 5.90
N PHE A 160 14.19 12.85 5.22
CA PHE A 160 13.76 12.06 4.07
C PHE A 160 14.65 12.27 2.84
N HIS A 161 15.14 13.49 2.60
CA HIS A 161 16.12 13.76 1.55
C HIS A 161 17.37 12.91 1.74
N ALA A 162 17.92 12.88 2.96
CA ALA A 162 19.05 12.01 3.30
C ALA A 162 18.75 10.52 3.14
N TYR A 163 17.51 10.10 3.40
CA TYR A 163 17.05 8.74 3.12
C TYR A 163 17.08 8.44 1.62
N VAL A 164 16.54 9.34 0.79
CA VAL A 164 16.49 9.21 -0.67
C VAL A 164 17.91 9.17 -1.26
N VAL A 165 18.79 10.07 -0.84
CA VAL A 165 20.21 10.08 -1.24
C VAL A 165 20.87 8.75 -0.90
N LYS A 166 20.72 8.26 0.34
CA LYS A 166 21.28 6.96 0.76
C LYS A 166 20.69 5.79 -0.04
N CYS A 167 19.42 5.85 -0.40
CA CYS A 167 18.80 4.83 -1.26
C CYS A 167 19.41 4.84 -2.65
N ASN A 168 19.60 6.01 -3.26
CA ASN A 168 20.21 6.15 -4.57
C ASN A 168 21.67 5.65 -4.58
N GLU A 169 22.48 6.04 -3.58
CA GLU A 169 23.86 5.54 -3.41
C GLU A 169 23.93 4.01 -3.35
N LEU A 170 22.96 3.38 -2.68
CA LEU A 170 22.90 1.92 -2.52
C LEU A 170 22.10 1.22 -3.63
N SER A 171 21.72 1.94 -4.70
CA SER A 171 20.90 1.42 -5.81
C SER A 171 19.59 0.77 -5.33
N ILE A 172 18.97 1.34 -4.30
CA ILE A 172 17.70 0.89 -3.75
C ILE A 172 16.56 1.61 -4.47
N LYS A 173 15.67 0.83 -5.07
CA LYS A 173 14.47 1.37 -5.72
C LYS A 173 13.54 2.05 -4.71
N LEU A 174 13.14 3.28 -5.06
CA LEU A 174 12.21 4.12 -4.32
C LEU A 174 10.83 4.08 -4.98
N ASN A 175 9.78 4.02 -4.16
CA ASN A 175 8.39 4.05 -4.58
C ASN A 175 7.92 5.51 -4.73
N LYS A 176 8.06 6.02 -5.95
CA LYS A 176 7.74 7.41 -6.30
C LYS A 176 6.23 7.70 -6.37
N ASP A 177 5.40 6.66 -6.41
CA ASP A 177 3.94 6.83 -6.49
C ASP A 177 3.31 7.28 -5.17
N THR A 178 4.04 7.13 -4.05
CA THR A 178 3.54 7.44 -2.71
C THR A 178 3.25 8.94 -2.55
N PRO A 179 2.20 9.31 -1.78
CA PRO A 179 1.94 10.72 -1.47
C PRO A 179 3.13 11.43 -0.83
N ALA A 180 3.86 10.74 0.05
CA ALA A 180 5.06 11.24 0.69
C ALA A 180 6.16 11.60 -0.33
N TYR A 181 6.44 10.73 -1.29
CA TYR A 181 7.45 11.00 -2.30
C TYR A 181 7.05 12.18 -3.21
N LYS A 182 5.78 12.28 -3.59
CA LYS A 182 5.25 13.41 -4.38
C LYS A 182 5.38 14.75 -3.64
N LYS A 183 5.16 14.75 -2.31
CA LYS A 183 5.38 15.93 -1.47
C LYS A 183 6.87 16.31 -1.42
N TYR A 184 7.73 15.32 -1.34
CA TYR A 184 9.19 15.49 -1.41
C TYR A 184 9.67 16.02 -2.77
N GLU A 185 9.12 15.57 -3.90
CA GLU A 185 9.45 16.12 -5.23
C GLU A 185 9.13 17.61 -5.32
N LYS A 186 7.94 18.02 -4.87
CA LYS A 186 7.59 19.44 -4.77
C LYS A 186 8.52 20.23 -3.85
N TRP A 187 8.94 19.62 -2.73
CA TRP A 187 9.90 20.24 -1.83
C TRP A 187 11.26 20.41 -2.52
N LEU A 188 11.74 19.42 -3.27
CA LEU A 188 12.99 19.50 -4.02
C LEU A 188 12.94 20.66 -5.05
N GLU A 189 11.90 20.74 -5.86
CA GLU A 189 11.72 21.80 -6.86
C GLU A 189 11.85 23.19 -6.23
N ASN A 190 11.16 23.41 -5.11
CA ASN A 190 11.19 24.68 -4.39
C ASN A 190 12.55 25.01 -3.74
N ASN A 191 13.38 24.02 -3.44
CA ASN A 191 14.70 24.24 -2.84
C ASN A 191 15.81 24.31 -3.88
N VAL A 192 15.68 23.64 -5.03
CA VAL A 192 16.60 23.80 -6.17
C VAL A 192 16.50 25.22 -6.74
N LEU A 193 15.28 25.76 -6.91
CA LEU A 193 15.07 27.14 -7.38
C LEU A 193 15.66 28.21 -6.45
N LYS A 194 15.81 27.93 -5.15
CA LYS A 194 16.44 28.86 -4.19
C LYS A 194 17.95 28.95 -4.34
N VAL A 195 18.61 27.90 -4.87
CA VAL A 195 20.05 27.90 -5.09
C VAL A 195 20.40 28.68 -6.37
N GLU A 196 19.52 28.64 -7.37
CA GLU A 196 19.71 29.36 -8.63
C GLU A 196 19.34 30.86 -8.53
N SER A 197 18.45 31.26 -7.61
CA SER A 197 18.10 32.68 -7.39
C SER A 197 19.09 33.47 -6.52
N CYS A 198 20.18 32.84 -6.07
CA CYS A 198 21.24 33.48 -5.28
C CYS A 198 22.48 33.87 -6.11
N TYR A 199 22.36 33.84 -7.44
CA TYR A 199 23.37 34.33 -8.38
C TYR A 199 22.89 35.58 -9.11
#